data_AF-A0A2N3VHH7-F1
#
_entry.id   AF-A0A2N3VHH7-F1
#
_cell.length_a   1.000
_cell.length_b   1.000
_cell.length_c   1.000
_cell.angle_alpha   90.00
_cell.angle_beta   90.00
_cell.angle_gamma   90.00
#
_symmetry.space_group_name_H-M   'P 1'
#
loop_
_entity.id
_entity.type
_entity.pdbx_description
1 polymer ?
#
loop_
_entity_poly.entity_id
_entity_poly.type
_entity_poly.pdbx_seq_one_letter_code
_entity_poly.pdbx_strand_id
1 'polypeptide(L)'
;MWWIVSIPKPGSMPPSAAGLDGSAPSIEQAARALVVTARSYLRQQQREPSTRSVWGHIDGMTITIEGLLDPAIPERQVVEQIISVANVIPAPAISTPDSETRRRPQQSLTSCDLDTQLARIQNWTLTRLGRDVFIAGADPDPTTVEPGGSVNLPADLITLFGRSDGNLPSLMPGYDLLNRSRSDQIQALWLDIGADQRERIPEFAAAFDPAALSTERAGTACELFLPEFIPIADGDGTTLFVDTREGELSGCVSEYTAEGASDGWLWPSVADTFGALADSLEAESVFMTYYRPVVRDRTLFWNREPRS
;
A
#
# COMPACT_ATOMS: atom_id res chain seq x y z
N MET A 1 -22.11 -4.39 12.35
CA MET A 1 -20.88 -3.62 12.06
C MET A 1 -19.70 -4.52 12.23
N TRP A 2 -18.98 -4.73 11.14
CA TRP A 2 -17.73 -5.49 11.16
C TRP A 2 -16.58 -4.56 11.52
N TRP A 3 -15.58 -5.06 12.24
CA TRP A 3 -14.41 -4.30 12.61
C TRP A 3 -13.14 -5.12 12.43
N ILE A 4 -12.05 -4.46 12.08
CA ILE A 4 -10.69 -5.03 12.03
C ILE A 4 -9.75 -4.06 12.74
N VAL A 5 -8.70 -4.57 13.36
CA VAL A 5 -7.56 -3.77 13.80
C VAL A 5 -6.27 -4.50 13.46
N SER A 6 -5.34 -3.78 12.84
CA SER A 6 -4.02 -4.30 12.48
C SER A 6 -3.01 -3.84 13.52
N ILE A 7 -2.58 -4.73 14.41
CA ILE A 7 -1.66 -4.40 15.50
C ILE A 7 -0.27 -4.88 15.14
N PRO A 8 0.74 -3.99 15.05
CA PRO A 8 2.12 -4.42 14.84
C PRO A 8 2.55 -5.39 15.95
N LYS A 9 3.05 -6.58 15.60
CA LYS A 9 3.58 -7.53 16.56
C LYS A 9 4.88 -6.98 17.14
N PRO A 10 4.98 -6.76 18.46
CA PRO A 10 6.17 -6.15 19.04
C PRO A 10 7.40 -7.06 18.87
N GLY A 11 8.39 -6.59 18.12
CA GLY A 11 9.66 -7.29 17.88
C GLY A 11 9.55 -8.52 16.99
N SER A 12 8.52 -8.63 16.15
CA SER A 12 8.56 -9.56 15.03
C SER A 12 9.53 -9.02 13.97
N MET A 13 10.47 -9.86 13.56
CA MET A 13 11.20 -9.67 12.31
C MET A 13 10.79 -10.82 11.38
N PRO A 14 10.13 -10.50 10.24
CA PRO A 14 9.76 -9.15 9.80
C PRO A 14 8.58 -8.54 10.60
N PRO A 15 8.37 -7.20 10.55
CA PRO A 15 7.22 -6.55 11.17
C PRO A 15 5.94 -7.15 10.58
N SER A 16 5.25 -7.96 11.37
CA SER A 16 3.96 -8.54 11.00
C SER A 16 2.90 -7.86 11.85
N ALA A 17 1.77 -7.53 11.25
CA ALA A 17 0.61 -7.13 12.02
C ALA A 17 -0.20 -8.38 12.41
N ALA A 18 -0.77 -8.38 13.61
CA ALA A 18 -1.89 -9.24 13.91
C ALA A 18 -3.16 -8.52 13.44
N GLY A 19 -3.80 -9.04 12.41
CA GLY A 19 -5.17 -8.69 12.06
C GLY A 19 -6.11 -9.34 13.07
N LEU A 20 -6.84 -8.52 13.83
CA LEU A 20 -7.89 -8.98 14.73
C LEU A 20 -9.21 -8.40 14.25
N ASP A 21 -10.21 -9.24 14.10
CA ASP A 21 -11.51 -8.82 13.58
C ASP A 21 -12.68 -9.36 14.42
N GLY A 22 -13.86 -8.80 14.15
CA GLY A 22 -15.09 -9.25 14.78
C GLY A 22 -16.31 -8.49 14.29
N SER A 23 -17.47 -8.80 14.85
CA SER A 23 -18.71 -8.10 14.54
C SER A 23 -19.45 -7.68 15.81
N ALA A 24 -20.11 -6.53 15.74
CA ALA A 24 -20.94 -5.99 16.80
C ALA A 24 -22.19 -5.30 16.24
N PRO A 25 -23.29 -5.22 17.00
CA PRO A 25 -24.57 -4.68 16.52
C PRO A 25 -24.61 -3.15 16.46
N SER A 26 -23.69 -2.43 17.10
CA SER A 26 -23.61 -0.96 17.04
C SER A 26 -22.17 -0.46 16.95
N ILE A 27 -21.99 0.81 16.59
CA ILE A 27 -20.67 1.42 16.40
C ILE A 27 -19.92 1.55 17.71
N GLU A 28 -20.64 1.88 18.77
CA GLU A 28 -20.13 1.94 20.12
C GLU A 28 -19.65 0.55 20.58
N GLN A 29 -20.42 -0.50 20.28
CA GLN A 29 -20.03 -1.87 20.62
C GLN A 29 -18.88 -2.38 19.75
N ALA A 30 -18.81 -1.99 18.47
CA ALA A 30 -17.69 -2.32 17.58
C ALA A 30 -16.40 -1.64 18.01
N ALA A 31 -16.46 -0.32 18.29
CA ALA A 31 -15.32 0.45 18.81
C ALA A 31 -14.82 -0.13 20.13
N ARG A 32 -15.73 -0.49 21.04
CA ARG A 32 -15.36 -1.12 22.31
C ARG A 32 -14.74 -2.50 22.12
N ALA A 33 -15.33 -3.34 21.28
CA ALA A 33 -14.80 -4.67 20.98
C ALA A 33 -13.39 -4.59 20.37
N LEU A 34 -13.17 -3.65 19.44
CA LEU A 34 -11.87 -3.37 18.84
C LEU A 34 -10.84 -3.00 19.92
N VAL A 35 -11.14 -2.01 20.77
CA VAL A 35 -10.21 -1.54 21.82
C VAL A 35 -9.87 -2.63 22.83
N VAL A 36 -10.89 -3.36 23.30
CA VAL A 36 -10.71 -4.45 24.26
C VAL A 36 -9.88 -5.57 23.67
N THR A 37 -10.17 -5.97 22.43
CA THR A 37 -9.45 -7.06 21.75
C THR A 37 -8.00 -6.68 21.52
N ALA A 38 -7.74 -5.45 21.03
CA ALA A 38 -6.39 -4.96 20.79
C ALA A 38 -5.53 -4.91 22.06
N ARG A 39 -6.08 -4.36 23.15
CA ARG A 39 -5.37 -4.26 24.43
C ARG A 39 -5.20 -5.61 25.12
N SER A 40 -6.13 -6.53 24.91
CA SER A 40 -6.02 -7.90 25.46
C SER A 40 -4.95 -8.70 24.72
N TYR A 41 -4.88 -8.56 23.39
CA TYR A 41 -3.82 -9.13 22.58
C TYR A 41 -2.44 -8.65 23.03
N LEU A 42 -2.23 -7.34 23.18
CA LEU A 42 -0.95 -6.82 23.67
C LEU A 42 -0.58 -7.29 25.08
N ARG A 43 -1.55 -7.31 26.01
CA ARG A 43 -1.31 -7.82 27.37
C ARG A 43 -0.86 -9.27 27.37
N GLN A 44 -1.39 -10.10 26.48
CA GLN A 44 -0.95 -11.49 26.32
C GLN A 44 0.48 -11.60 25.77
N GLN A 45 0.92 -10.65 24.94
CA GLN A 45 2.27 -10.65 24.37
C GLN A 45 3.35 -10.13 25.34
N GLN A 46 2.99 -9.54 26.48
CA GLN A 46 3.93 -9.01 27.51
C GLN A 46 5.04 -8.09 26.95
N ARG A 47 4.74 -7.28 25.94
CA ARG A 47 5.72 -6.39 25.29
C ARG A 47 5.17 -4.98 25.14
N GLU A 48 6.08 -4.00 25.22
CA GLU A 48 5.79 -2.60 24.96
C GLU A 48 5.49 -2.39 23.46
N PRO A 49 4.44 -1.61 23.12
CA PRO A 49 4.08 -1.36 21.73
C PRO A 49 5.14 -0.51 21.02
N SER A 50 5.46 -0.86 19.77
CA SER A 50 6.44 -0.15 18.93
C SER A 50 5.86 1.11 18.25
N THR A 51 4.54 1.29 18.27
CA THR A 51 3.84 2.44 17.69
C THR A 51 2.84 3.04 18.68
N ARG A 52 2.59 4.35 18.55
CA ARG A 52 1.58 5.08 19.32
C ARG A 52 0.23 5.17 18.61
N SER A 53 0.21 4.90 17.31
CA SER A 53 -0.97 4.96 16.45
C SER A 53 -1.19 3.64 15.74
N VAL A 54 -2.46 3.24 15.62
CA VAL A 54 -2.87 1.97 15.03
C VAL A 54 -4.03 2.19 14.07
N TRP A 55 -4.06 1.44 12.99
CA TRP A 55 -5.16 1.51 12.03
C TRP A 55 -6.25 0.52 12.42
N GLY A 56 -7.48 1.02 12.45
CA GLY A 56 -8.68 0.22 12.66
C GLY A 56 -9.67 0.44 11.53
N HIS A 57 -10.42 -0.60 11.19
CA HIS A 57 -11.55 -0.53 10.28
C HIS A 57 -12.83 -0.76 11.07
N ILE A 58 -13.85 0.07 10.88
CA ILE A 58 -15.21 -0.20 11.35
C ILE A 58 -16.16 0.06 10.19
N ASP A 59 -16.92 -0.95 9.79
CA ASP A 59 -17.94 -0.88 8.74
C ASP A 59 -17.40 -0.30 7.41
N GLY A 60 -16.16 -0.67 7.06
CA GLY A 60 -15.48 -0.22 5.84
C GLY A 60 -14.82 1.16 5.94
N MET A 61 -14.88 1.82 7.09
CA MET A 61 -14.18 3.08 7.37
C MET A 61 -12.82 2.82 8.02
N THR A 62 -11.74 3.30 7.40
CA THR A 62 -10.39 3.29 8.00
C THR A 62 -10.24 4.46 8.98
N ILE A 63 -9.77 4.16 10.17
CA ILE A 63 -9.63 5.11 11.29
C ILE A 63 -8.22 4.96 11.86
N THR A 64 -7.48 6.05 11.94
CA THR A 64 -6.24 6.11 12.74
C THR A 64 -6.61 6.32 14.20
N ILE A 65 -6.23 5.37 15.05
CA ILE A 65 -6.56 5.35 16.47
C ILE A 65 -5.28 5.65 17.26
N GLU A 66 -5.21 6.88 17.76
CA GLU A 66 -4.11 7.34 18.61
C GLU A 66 -4.25 6.78 20.02
N GLY A 67 -3.15 6.32 20.61
CA GLY A 67 -3.15 5.90 22.00
C GLY A 67 -3.90 4.59 22.29
N LEU A 68 -4.31 3.86 21.24
CA LEU A 68 -4.99 2.56 21.37
C LEU A 68 -4.21 1.59 22.27
N LEU A 69 -2.89 1.59 22.11
CA LEU A 69 -1.96 0.68 22.78
C LEU A 69 -1.36 1.28 24.07
N ASP A 70 -1.66 2.55 24.39
CA ASP A 70 -1.15 3.22 25.59
C ASP A 70 -2.03 2.88 26.82
N PRO A 71 -1.50 2.18 27.84
CA PRO A 71 -2.25 1.84 29.03
C PRO A 71 -2.61 3.06 29.89
N ALA A 72 -1.92 4.19 29.74
CA ALA A 72 -2.24 5.43 30.45
C ALA A 72 -3.50 6.12 29.90
N ILE A 73 -3.91 5.80 28.67
CA ILE A 73 -5.11 6.36 28.05
C ILE A 73 -6.32 5.47 28.40
N PRO A 74 -7.38 6.00 29.04
CA PRO A 74 -8.58 5.22 29.36
C PRO A 74 -9.27 4.65 28.11
N GLU A 75 -9.77 3.41 28.20
CA GLU A 75 -10.55 2.76 27.11
C GLU A 75 -11.66 3.67 26.59
N ARG A 76 -12.38 4.32 27.51
CA ARG A 76 -13.47 5.24 27.20
C ARG A 76 -13.04 6.38 26.26
N GLN A 77 -11.85 6.93 26.47
CA GLN A 77 -11.34 8.04 25.67
C GLN A 77 -11.02 7.60 24.23
N VAL A 78 -10.47 6.40 24.07
CA VAL A 78 -10.19 5.81 22.74
C VAL A 78 -11.50 5.45 22.03
N VAL A 79 -12.49 4.91 22.75
CA VAL A 79 -13.81 4.61 22.19
C VAL A 79 -14.53 5.90 21.75
N GLU A 80 -14.49 6.96 22.55
CA GLU A 80 -15.07 8.27 22.21
C GLU A 80 -14.39 8.87 20.96
N GLN A 81 -13.06 8.72 20.83
CA GLN A 81 -12.33 9.12 19.61
C GLN A 81 -12.86 8.38 18.38
N ILE A 82 -12.96 7.05 18.43
CA ILE A 82 -13.44 6.22 17.31
C ILE A 82 -14.88 6.63 16.93
N ILE A 83 -15.77 6.76 17.91
CA ILE A 83 -17.17 7.15 17.68
C ILE A 83 -17.26 8.57 17.09
N SER A 84 -16.45 9.51 17.58
CA SER A 84 -16.44 10.89 17.06
C SER A 84 -16.01 10.95 15.61
N VAL A 85 -14.99 10.16 15.23
CA VAL A 85 -14.49 10.08 13.85
C VAL A 85 -15.54 9.45 12.95
N ALA A 86 -16.21 8.41 13.40
CA ALA A 86 -17.22 7.72 12.60
C ALA A 86 -18.57 8.45 12.50
N ASN A 87 -18.93 9.30 13.46
CA ASN A 87 -20.14 10.13 13.38
C ASN A 87 -20.01 11.33 12.43
N VAL A 88 -18.80 11.64 11.96
CA VAL A 88 -18.53 12.76 11.03
C VAL A 88 -18.68 12.31 9.56
N ILE A 89 -18.77 11.01 9.28
CA ILE A 89 -18.87 10.45 7.92
C ILE A 89 -20.19 9.66 7.77
N PRO A 90 -21.04 9.93 6.75
CA PRO A 90 -22.24 9.12 6.52
C PRO A 90 -21.83 7.70 6.10
N ALA A 91 -22.42 6.69 6.74
CA ALA A 91 -22.18 5.28 6.46
C ALA A 91 -22.50 4.93 4.99
N PRO A 92 -21.57 4.33 4.22
CA PRO A 92 -21.89 3.74 2.93
C PRO A 92 -22.56 2.37 3.13
N ALA A 93 -23.55 2.07 2.30
CA ALA A 93 -24.26 0.80 2.30
C ALA A 93 -23.32 -0.35 1.91
N ILE A 94 -23.36 -1.44 2.69
CA ILE A 94 -22.58 -2.65 2.49
C ILE A 94 -23.13 -3.42 1.28
N SER A 95 -22.30 -3.64 0.27
CA SER A 95 -22.46 -4.74 -0.69
C SER A 95 -21.23 -5.64 -0.61
N THR A 96 -21.50 -6.93 -0.41
CA THR A 96 -20.53 -8.05 -0.43
C THR A 96 -19.60 -7.98 -1.64
N PRO A 97 -18.30 -8.34 -1.52
CA PRO A 97 -17.40 -8.36 -2.66
C PRO A 97 -17.71 -9.59 -3.52
N ASP A 98 -18.41 -9.37 -4.63
CA ASP A 98 -18.32 -10.28 -5.78
C ASP A 98 -16.90 -10.21 -6.34
N SER A 99 -16.30 -11.38 -6.55
CA SER A 99 -14.98 -11.61 -7.15
C SER A 99 -14.92 -11.28 -8.65
N GLU A 100 -15.80 -10.42 -9.15
CA GLU A 100 -15.84 -10.04 -10.56
C GLU A 100 -15.33 -8.62 -10.77
N THR A 101 -14.12 -8.53 -11.33
CA THR A 101 -13.52 -7.36 -11.98
C THR A 101 -13.27 -6.11 -11.11
N ARG A 102 -12.10 -6.08 -10.44
CA ARG A 102 -11.42 -4.79 -10.21
C ARG A 102 -11.14 -4.18 -11.59
N ARG A 103 -11.98 -3.22 -12.03
CA ARG A 103 -11.72 -2.51 -13.28
C ARG A 103 -10.30 -1.94 -13.23
N ARG A 104 -9.53 -2.18 -14.30
CA ARG A 104 -8.24 -1.50 -14.53
C ARG A 104 -8.45 0.01 -14.33
N PRO A 105 -7.54 0.70 -13.63
CA PRO A 105 -7.60 2.14 -13.48
C PRO A 105 -7.82 2.82 -14.83
N GLN A 106 -8.61 3.89 -14.84
CA GLN A 106 -8.90 4.64 -16.06
C GLN A 106 -7.58 5.14 -16.66
N GLN A 107 -7.25 4.65 -17.86
CA GLN A 107 -5.95 4.91 -18.50
C GLN A 107 -5.91 6.34 -19.02
N SER A 108 -4.91 7.11 -18.61
CA SER A 108 -4.51 8.30 -19.36
C SER A 108 -3.60 7.82 -20.49
N LEU A 109 -4.04 7.95 -21.74
CA LEU A 109 -3.28 7.51 -22.93
C LEU A 109 -2.18 8.51 -23.33
N THR A 110 -1.82 9.43 -22.44
CA THR A 110 -0.85 10.48 -22.73
C THR A 110 0.55 9.98 -22.36
N SER A 111 1.19 9.28 -23.30
CA SER A 111 2.58 8.83 -23.17
C SER A 111 3.54 10.02 -23.20
N CYS A 112 3.63 10.75 -22.09
CA CYS A 112 4.77 11.63 -21.82
C CYS A 112 5.76 10.90 -20.92
N ASP A 113 7.04 11.23 -21.03
CA ASP A 113 8.10 10.66 -20.20
C ASP A 113 7.81 10.83 -18.70
N LEU A 114 8.38 9.92 -17.89
CA LEU A 114 8.19 9.93 -16.44
C LEU A 114 8.62 11.25 -15.81
N ASP A 115 9.73 11.84 -16.27
CA ASP A 115 10.23 13.11 -15.75
C ASP A 115 9.19 14.23 -15.82
N THR A 116 8.44 14.30 -16.93
CA THR A 116 7.34 15.23 -17.15
C THR A 116 6.21 15.00 -16.15
N GLN A 117 5.81 13.74 -15.93
CA GLN A 117 4.74 13.43 -14.96
C GLN A 117 5.14 13.76 -13.52
N LEU A 118 6.38 13.44 -13.13
CA LEU A 118 6.91 13.80 -11.83
C LEU A 118 6.98 15.33 -11.66
N ALA A 119 7.35 16.07 -12.71
CA ALA A 119 7.36 17.54 -12.67
C ALA A 119 5.95 18.14 -12.52
N ARG A 120 4.92 17.55 -13.16
CA ARG A 120 3.52 17.96 -12.99
C ARG A 120 3.07 17.81 -11.54
N ILE A 121 3.31 16.62 -10.96
CA ILE A 121 2.97 16.35 -9.56
C ILE A 121 3.74 17.29 -8.63
N GLN A 122 5.04 17.47 -8.85
CA GLN A 122 5.89 18.39 -8.08
C GLN A 122 5.35 19.82 -8.09
N ASN A 123 4.97 20.33 -9.27
CA ASN A 123 4.41 21.67 -9.40
C ASN A 123 3.05 21.79 -8.70
N TRP A 124 2.21 20.75 -8.81
CA TRP A 124 0.92 20.71 -8.13
C TRP A 124 1.09 20.71 -6.60
N THR A 125 2.00 19.89 -6.04
CA THR A 125 2.22 19.81 -4.59
C THR A 125 2.85 21.09 -4.04
N LEU A 126 3.79 21.70 -4.77
CA LEU A 126 4.33 23.01 -4.40
C LEU A 126 3.23 24.08 -4.36
N THR A 127 2.37 24.10 -5.37
CA THR A 127 1.30 25.11 -5.48
C THR A 127 0.21 24.92 -4.42
N ARG A 128 -0.27 23.67 -4.23
CA ARG A 128 -1.43 23.36 -3.38
C ARG A 128 -1.08 23.05 -1.94
N LEU A 129 0.06 22.39 -1.72
CA LEU A 129 0.51 21.93 -0.41
C LEU A 129 1.66 22.80 0.13
N GLY A 130 2.43 23.48 -0.73
CA GLY A 130 3.56 24.30 -0.29
C GLY A 130 4.79 23.50 0.12
N ARG A 131 4.93 22.28 -0.40
CA ARG A 131 6.07 21.40 -0.11
C ARG A 131 6.50 20.67 -1.37
N ASP A 132 7.79 20.37 -1.44
CA ASP A 132 8.35 19.47 -2.41
C ASP A 132 7.99 18.02 -2.05
N VAL A 133 7.79 17.19 -3.07
CA VAL A 133 7.60 15.74 -2.90
C VAL A 133 8.62 14.92 -3.69
N PHE A 134 9.36 15.51 -4.61
CA PHE A 134 10.49 14.87 -5.27
C PHE A 134 11.74 15.70 -5.02
N ILE A 135 12.80 15.04 -4.55
CA ILE A 135 14.07 15.68 -4.22
C ILE A 135 15.14 15.09 -5.13
N ALA A 136 15.79 15.93 -5.93
CA ALA A 136 16.85 15.47 -6.82
C ALA A 136 18.04 14.94 -6.01
N GLY A 137 18.49 13.71 -6.32
CA GLY A 137 19.58 13.06 -5.61
C GLY A 137 19.19 12.55 -4.22
N ALA A 138 17.89 12.30 -4.00
CA ALA A 138 17.38 11.71 -2.78
C ALA A 138 18.00 10.34 -2.46
N ASP A 139 18.32 9.59 -3.52
CA ASP A 139 19.10 8.36 -3.45
C ASP A 139 20.45 8.58 -4.15
N PRO A 140 21.59 8.55 -3.43
CA PRO A 140 22.90 8.90 -3.98
C PRO A 140 23.41 7.90 -5.01
N ASP A 141 22.86 6.69 -5.07
CA ASP A 141 23.12 5.74 -6.16
C ASP A 141 21.99 4.71 -6.34
N PRO A 142 20.98 5.00 -7.17
CA PRO A 142 19.86 4.08 -7.43
C PRO A 142 20.29 2.81 -8.19
N THR A 143 21.54 2.75 -8.64
CA THR A 143 22.11 1.59 -9.35
C THR A 143 22.90 0.66 -8.44
N THR A 144 23.19 1.06 -7.20
CA THR A 144 23.76 0.16 -6.21
C THR A 144 22.73 -0.91 -5.86
N VAL A 145 23.14 -2.17 -5.95
CA VAL A 145 22.28 -3.35 -5.74
C VAL A 145 22.79 -4.12 -4.53
N GLU A 146 21.89 -4.44 -3.57
CA GLU A 146 22.16 -5.44 -2.55
C GLU A 146 22.41 -6.83 -3.19
N PRO A 147 23.19 -7.73 -2.58
CA PRO A 147 23.46 -9.05 -3.15
C PRO A 147 22.16 -9.83 -3.46
N GLY A 148 21.87 -10.05 -4.74
CA GLY A 148 20.66 -10.76 -5.19
C GLY A 148 19.60 -9.90 -5.88
N GLY A 149 19.75 -8.57 -5.93
CA GLY A 149 18.85 -7.69 -6.67
C GLY A 149 19.10 -7.69 -8.19
N SER A 150 18.12 -7.19 -8.94
CA SER A 150 18.18 -7.09 -10.41
C SER A 150 19.29 -6.15 -10.89
N VAL A 151 20.18 -6.66 -11.74
CA VAL A 151 21.41 -5.99 -12.20
C VAL A 151 21.14 -4.87 -13.23
N ASN A 152 19.95 -4.83 -13.83
CA ASN A 152 19.57 -3.82 -14.82
C ASN A 152 18.17 -3.27 -14.54
N LEU A 153 18.10 -2.16 -13.81
CA LEU A 153 16.83 -1.44 -13.65
C LEU A 153 16.45 -0.73 -14.95
N PRO A 154 15.16 -0.76 -15.35
CA PRO A 154 14.61 0.15 -16.36
C PRO A 154 14.93 1.62 -16.04
N ALA A 155 15.11 2.44 -17.08
CA ALA A 155 15.45 3.86 -16.95
C ALA A 155 14.44 4.62 -16.07
N ASP A 156 13.15 4.31 -16.19
CA ASP A 156 12.09 4.91 -15.38
C ASP A 156 12.26 4.63 -13.88
N LEU A 157 12.73 3.42 -13.50
CA LEU A 157 13.01 3.12 -12.10
C LEU A 157 14.23 3.87 -11.58
N ILE A 158 15.28 4.02 -12.40
CA ILE A 158 16.44 4.83 -12.05
C ILE A 158 16.02 6.28 -11.80
N THR A 159 15.18 6.84 -12.69
CA THR A 159 14.62 8.19 -12.56
C THR A 159 13.75 8.33 -11.31
N LEU A 160 12.86 7.37 -11.06
CA LEU A 160 11.97 7.39 -9.89
C LEU A 160 12.77 7.33 -8.58
N PHE A 161 13.68 6.36 -8.45
CA PHE A 161 14.48 6.20 -7.24
C PHE A 161 15.45 7.36 -7.02
N GLY A 162 16.01 7.95 -8.09
CA GLY A 162 16.83 9.16 -7.97
C GLY A 162 16.08 10.41 -7.47
N ARG A 163 14.74 10.35 -7.43
CA ARG A 163 13.85 11.46 -7.00
C ARG A 163 13.08 11.17 -5.72
N SER A 164 13.00 9.91 -5.30
CA SER A 164 12.26 9.47 -4.12
C SER A 164 13.20 9.36 -2.91
N ASP A 165 12.88 10.03 -1.81
CA ASP A 165 13.63 9.93 -0.54
C ASP A 165 13.15 8.78 0.35
N GLY A 166 12.15 8.02 -0.11
CA GLY A 166 11.56 6.89 0.62
C GLY A 166 10.64 7.32 1.76
N ASN A 167 10.21 8.59 1.81
CA ASN A 167 9.32 9.08 2.85
C ASN A 167 8.34 10.13 2.30
N LEU A 168 7.50 9.72 1.35
CA LEU A 168 6.45 10.55 0.75
C LEU A 168 5.06 10.11 1.23
N PRO A 169 4.70 10.41 2.48
CA PRO A 169 3.46 9.92 3.05
C PRO A 169 2.27 10.47 2.27
N SER A 170 1.37 9.54 1.90
CA SER A 170 0.05 9.82 1.34
C SER A 170 0.04 10.51 -0.03
N LEU A 171 1.15 10.51 -0.79
CA LEU A 171 1.12 10.99 -2.18
C LEU A 171 0.22 10.10 -3.04
N MET A 172 0.27 8.79 -2.82
CA MET A 172 -0.61 7.80 -3.43
C MET A 172 -1.55 7.23 -2.35
N PRO A 173 -2.84 6.98 -2.64
CA PRO A 173 -3.78 6.49 -1.63
C PRO A 173 -3.36 5.11 -1.12
N GLY A 174 -3.04 5.01 0.17
CA GLY A 174 -2.70 3.74 0.82
C GLY A 174 -1.25 3.28 0.61
N TYR A 175 -0.41 4.06 -0.06
CA TYR A 175 0.98 3.68 -0.35
C TYR A 175 1.97 4.78 0.00
N ASP A 176 3.13 4.36 0.51
CA ASP A 176 4.32 5.19 0.61
C ASP A 176 5.26 4.84 -0.56
N LEU A 177 5.72 5.87 -1.28
CA LEU A 177 6.70 5.68 -2.35
C LEU A 177 8.05 5.28 -1.76
N LEU A 178 8.68 4.28 -2.39
CA LEU A 178 9.96 3.73 -1.94
C LEU A 178 11.12 4.44 -2.61
N ASN A 179 12.26 4.52 -1.90
CA ASN A 179 13.58 4.73 -2.51
C ASN A 179 14.19 3.37 -2.86
N ARG A 180 15.40 3.33 -3.45
CA ARG A 180 15.99 2.07 -3.92
C ARG A 180 16.25 1.10 -2.76
N SER A 181 16.84 1.59 -1.67
CA SER A 181 17.15 0.76 -0.50
C SER A 181 15.89 0.12 0.11
N ARG A 182 14.79 0.87 0.20
CA ARG A 182 13.51 0.35 0.72
C ARG A 182 12.85 -0.61 -0.28
N SER A 183 12.94 -0.33 -1.58
CA SER A 183 12.52 -1.27 -2.64
C SER A 183 13.22 -2.62 -2.49
N ASP A 184 14.54 -2.63 -2.36
CA ASP A 184 15.32 -3.86 -2.21
C ASP A 184 14.95 -4.61 -0.92
N GLN A 185 14.72 -3.91 0.20
CA GLN A 185 14.26 -4.51 1.46
C GLN A 185 12.88 -5.17 1.31
N ILE A 186 11.93 -4.49 0.66
CA ILE A 186 10.58 -5.02 0.43
C ILE A 186 10.62 -6.20 -0.55
N GLN A 187 11.47 -6.12 -1.58
CA GLN A 187 11.66 -7.23 -2.52
C GLN A 187 12.21 -8.46 -1.80
N ALA A 188 13.29 -8.31 -1.04
CA ALA A 188 13.89 -9.40 -0.27
C ALA A 188 12.88 -10.01 0.72
N LEU A 189 12.07 -9.17 1.37
CA LEU A 189 11.01 -9.61 2.27
C LEU A 189 9.99 -10.53 1.55
N TRP A 190 9.47 -10.12 0.41
CA TRP A 190 8.48 -10.92 -0.31
C TRP A 190 9.06 -12.24 -0.84
N LEU A 191 10.32 -12.21 -1.30
CA LEU A 191 11.03 -13.41 -1.73
C LEU A 191 11.24 -14.40 -0.57
N ASP A 192 11.59 -13.89 0.61
CA ASP A 192 11.73 -14.70 1.83
C ASP A 192 10.39 -15.32 2.27
N ILE A 193 9.30 -14.54 2.24
CA ILE A 193 7.94 -15.04 2.51
C ILE A 193 7.58 -16.17 1.55
N GLY A 194 7.80 -15.98 0.24
CA GLY A 194 7.53 -17.01 -0.76
C GLY A 194 8.38 -18.28 -0.54
N ALA A 195 9.64 -18.12 -0.13
CA ALA A 195 10.51 -19.25 0.20
C ALA A 195 10.03 -20.01 1.45
N ASP A 196 9.69 -19.32 2.55
CA ASP A 196 9.17 -19.93 3.79
C ASP A 196 7.86 -20.68 3.52
N GLN A 197 6.93 -20.08 2.76
CA GLN A 197 5.67 -20.73 2.41
C GLN A 197 5.89 -22.02 1.62
N ARG A 198 6.81 -22.01 0.64
CA ARG A 198 7.14 -23.20 -0.16
C ARG A 198 7.86 -24.27 0.67
N GLU A 199 8.69 -23.90 1.63
CA GLU A 199 9.32 -24.87 2.54
C GLU A 199 8.29 -25.55 3.45
N ARG A 200 7.31 -24.78 3.94
CA ARG A 200 6.34 -25.25 4.95
C ARG A 200 5.11 -25.92 4.36
N ILE A 201 4.76 -25.61 3.11
CA ILE A 201 3.53 -26.07 2.45
C ILE A 201 3.94 -26.78 1.13
N PRO A 202 4.17 -28.11 1.17
CA PRO A 202 4.59 -28.87 -0.01
C PRO A 202 3.62 -28.76 -1.19
N GLU A 203 2.31 -28.64 -0.95
CA GLU A 203 1.31 -28.45 -1.99
C GLU A 203 1.49 -27.11 -2.71
N PHE A 204 1.83 -26.05 -1.96
CA PHE A 204 2.12 -24.73 -2.52
C PHE A 204 3.40 -24.75 -3.36
N ALA A 205 4.45 -25.41 -2.87
CA ALA A 205 5.68 -25.61 -3.64
C ALA A 205 5.50 -26.44 -4.92
N ALA A 206 4.59 -27.41 -4.90
CA ALA A 206 4.26 -28.22 -6.06
C ALA A 206 3.36 -27.49 -7.06
N ALA A 207 2.48 -26.60 -6.58
CA ALA A 207 1.58 -25.81 -7.41
C ALA A 207 2.31 -24.65 -8.11
N PHE A 208 3.27 -24.02 -7.43
CA PHE A 208 3.91 -22.79 -7.90
C PHE A 208 5.43 -22.95 -7.94
N ASP A 209 5.95 -23.06 -9.18
CA ASP A 209 7.38 -23.07 -9.47
C ASP A 209 7.85 -21.66 -9.90
N PRO A 210 8.70 -20.98 -9.10
CA PRO A 210 9.21 -19.66 -9.45
C PRO A 210 9.92 -19.64 -10.80
N ALA A 211 10.66 -20.71 -11.15
CA ALA A 211 11.39 -20.74 -12.42
C ALA A 211 10.43 -20.76 -13.62
N ALA A 212 9.32 -21.49 -13.51
CA ALA A 212 8.27 -21.48 -14.52
C ALA A 212 7.57 -20.11 -14.59
N LEU A 213 7.18 -19.54 -13.46
CA LEU A 213 6.48 -18.25 -13.37
C LEU A 213 7.32 -17.07 -13.88
N SER A 214 8.64 -17.09 -13.68
CA SER A 214 9.57 -16.09 -14.23
C SER A 214 9.67 -16.12 -15.76
N THR A 215 9.31 -17.23 -16.41
CA THR A 215 9.28 -17.33 -17.89
C THR A 215 7.97 -16.89 -18.51
N GLU A 216 6.95 -16.61 -17.69
CA GLU A 216 5.71 -16.04 -18.20
C GLU A 216 5.91 -14.59 -18.68
N ARG A 217 5.02 -14.15 -19.58
CA ARG A 217 5.10 -12.79 -20.13
C ARG A 217 4.78 -11.76 -19.04
N ALA A 218 5.50 -10.64 -19.05
CA ALA A 218 5.18 -9.52 -18.17
C ALA A 218 3.70 -9.11 -18.25
N GLY A 219 3.15 -8.70 -17.12
CA GLY A 219 1.75 -8.31 -16.95
C GLY A 219 0.76 -9.45 -16.80
N THR A 220 1.18 -10.73 -16.88
CA THR A 220 0.33 -11.86 -16.47
C THR A 220 0.17 -11.90 -14.96
N ALA A 221 -0.96 -12.45 -14.50
CA ALA A 221 -1.19 -12.74 -13.09
C ALA A 221 -0.09 -13.66 -12.54
N CYS A 222 0.23 -13.52 -11.26
CA CYS A 222 1.28 -14.30 -10.62
C CYS A 222 0.98 -14.54 -9.15
N GLU A 223 1.05 -15.81 -8.74
CA GLU A 223 0.76 -16.29 -7.38
C GLU A 223 1.98 -16.20 -6.44
N LEU A 224 3.16 -15.90 -6.99
CA LEU A 224 4.38 -15.69 -6.23
C LEU A 224 4.94 -14.31 -6.51
N PHE A 225 5.54 -13.71 -5.49
CA PHE A 225 6.44 -12.58 -5.73
C PHE A 225 7.75 -13.09 -6.33
N LEU A 226 8.16 -12.50 -7.46
CA LEU A 226 9.31 -12.95 -8.24
C LEU A 226 10.48 -11.95 -8.15
N PRO A 227 11.74 -12.39 -8.38
CA PRO A 227 12.89 -11.48 -8.43
C PRO A 227 12.78 -10.39 -9.51
N GLU A 228 11.99 -10.65 -10.57
CA GLU A 228 11.68 -9.69 -11.62
C GLU A 228 10.64 -8.63 -11.21
N PHE A 229 10.07 -8.71 -10.00
CA PHE A 229 9.12 -7.72 -9.51
C PHE A 229 9.84 -6.70 -8.63
N ILE A 230 9.94 -5.46 -9.10
CA ILE A 230 10.66 -4.39 -8.39
C ILE A 230 9.65 -3.48 -7.67
N PRO A 231 9.60 -3.49 -6.32
CA PRO A 231 8.70 -2.63 -5.56
C PRO A 231 8.94 -1.14 -5.84
N ILE A 232 7.86 -0.37 -5.99
CA ILE A 232 7.92 1.10 -6.14
C ILE A 232 7.12 1.83 -5.06
N ALA A 233 6.15 1.15 -4.45
CA ALA A 233 5.36 1.68 -3.36
C ALA A 233 4.90 0.54 -2.45
N ASP A 234 4.77 0.79 -1.15
CA ASP A 234 4.32 -0.21 -0.18
C ASP A 234 3.36 0.42 0.84
N GLY A 235 2.41 -0.38 1.33
CA GLY A 235 1.48 0.01 2.37
C GLY A 235 0.60 -1.15 2.86
N ASP A 236 0.62 -1.41 4.16
CA ASP A 236 -0.23 -2.40 4.85
C ASP A 236 -0.23 -3.81 4.22
N GLY A 237 0.96 -4.30 3.87
CA GLY A 237 1.11 -5.61 3.24
C GLY A 237 0.62 -5.66 1.79
N THR A 238 0.43 -4.51 1.15
CA THR A 238 0.20 -4.38 -0.28
C THR A 238 1.32 -3.58 -0.91
N THR A 239 1.88 -4.10 -2.00
CA THR A 239 3.04 -3.53 -2.68
C THR A 239 2.72 -3.30 -4.14
N LEU A 240 2.91 -2.08 -4.62
CA LEU A 240 2.98 -1.82 -6.05
C LEU A 240 4.38 -2.13 -6.54
N PHE A 241 4.47 -2.86 -7.64
CA PHE A 241 5.73 -3.27 -8.23
C PHE A 241 5.73 -3.09 -9.74
N VAL A 242 6.93 -2.93 -10.28
CA VAL A 242 7.20 -2.98 -11.72
C VAL A 242 7.56 -4.41 -12.10
N ASP A 243 6.84 -4.96 -13.06
CA ASP A 243 7.12 -6.28 -13.62
C ASP A 243 8.18 -6.18 -14.72
N THR A 244 9.39 -6.68 -14.46
CA THR A 244 10.51 -6.67 -15.40
C THR A 244 10.71 -8.00 -16.12
N ARG A 245 9.75 -8.93 -16.06
CA ARG A 245 9.78 -10.14 -16.90
C ARG A 245 9.80 -9.74 -18.38
N GLU A 246 10.19 -10.69 -19.23
CA GLU A 246 10.19 -10.45 -20.67
C GLU A 246 8.75 -10.34 -21.22
N GLY A 247 8.56 -9.52 -22.25
CA GLY A 247 7.27 -9.38 -22.93
C GLY A 247 6.93 -7.94 -23.32
N GLU A 248 5.83 -7.77 -24.04
CA GLU A 248 5.34 -6.46 -24.52
C GLU A 248 4.95 -5.51 -23.38
N LEU A 249 4.65 -6.04 -22.21
CA LEU A 249 4.29 -5.28 -21.01
C LEU A 249 5.42 -5.25 -19.98
N SER A 250 6.67 -5.54 -20.39
CA SER A 250 7.81 -5.36 -19.50
C SER A 250 7.90 -3.90 -19.08
N GLY A 251 7.98 -3.65 -17.78
CA GLY A 251 7.90 -2.31 -17.19
C GLY A 251 6.49 -1.90 -16.73
N CYS A 252 5.48 -2.75 -16.90
CA CYS A 252 4.13 -2.48 -16.38
C CYS A 252 4.11 -2.47 -14.85
N VAL A 253 3.12 -1.78 -14.27
CA VAL A 253 2.91 -1.72 -12.82
C VAL A 253 1.76 -2.62 -12.44
N SER A 254 1.99 -3.44 -11.41
CA SER A 254 0.98 -4.31 -10.80
C SER A 254 0.98 -4.16 -9.28
N GLU A 255 0.04 -4.84 -8.63
CA GLU A 255 -0.14 -4.86 -7.18
C GLU A 255 0.02 -6.30 -6.68
N TYR A 256 0.78 -6.48 -5.61
CA TYR A 256 0.87 -7.73 -4.87
C TYR A 256 0.35 -7.51 -3.46
N THR A 257 -0.53 -8.40 -2.98
CA THR A 257 -1.14 -8.29 -1.66
C THR A 257 -0.68 -9.41 -0.75
N ALA A 258 -0.83 -9.22 0.56
CA ALA A 258 -0.61 -10.26 1.56
C ALA A 258 -1.52 -11.49 1.39
N GLU A 259 -2.59 -11.39 0.59
CA GLU A 259 -3.45 -12.52 0.20
C GLU A 259 -2.76 -13.45 -0.82
N GLY A 260 -1.63 -13.04 -1.40
CA GLY A 260 -0.70 -13.92 -2.09
C GLY A 260 -0.94 -14.09 -3.59
N ALA A 261 -1.30 -13.01 -4.29
CA ALA A 261 -1.33 -13.00 -5.76
C ALA A 261 -1.30 -11.58 -6.32
N SER A 262 -0.89 -11.48 -7.58
CA SER A 262 -1.12 -10.35 -8.48
C SER A 262 -2.13 -10.77 -9.55
N ASP A 263 -3.22 -10.02 -9.73
CA ASP A 263 -4.26 -10.27 -10.75
C ASP A 263 -3.83 -9.83 -12.17
N GLY A 264 -2.56 -9.43 -12.34
CA GLY A 264 -2.00 -8.86 -13.55
C GLY A 264 -1.97 -7.33 -13.52
N TRP A 265 -1.46 -6.74 -14.60
CA TRP A 265 -1.09 -5.32 -14.59
C TRP A 265 -2.26 -4.33 -14.39
N LEU A 266 -1.96 -3.26 -13.65
CA LEU A 266 -2.83 -2.11 -13.41
C LEU A 266 -2.55 -0.97 -14.40
N TRP A 267 -1.27 -0.65 -14.62
CA TRP A 267 -0.83 0.35 -15.60
C TRP A 267 0.23 -0.23 -16.54
N PRO A 268 0.28 0.20 -17.81
CA PRO A 268 1.22 -0.35 -18.77
C PRO A 268 2.66 0.13 -18.55
N SER A 269 2.88 1.20 -17.78
CA SER A 269 4.22 1.67 -17.38
C SER A 269 4.20 2.47 -16.08
N VAL A 270 5.40 2.77 -15.56
CA VAL A 270 5.59 3.72 -14.45
C VAL A 270 5.12 5.12 -14.84
N ALA A 271 5.48 5.58 -16.05
CA ALA A 271 5.03 6.87 -16.56
C ALA A 271 3.50 6.98 -16.62
N ASP A 272 2.79 5.93 -17.02
CA ASP A 272 1.32 5.91 -17.05
C ASP A 272 0.71 5.94 -15.64
N THR A 273 1.34 5.27 -14.67
CA THR A 273 0.93 5.32 -13.25
C THR A 273 0.99 6.74 -12.71
N PHE A 274 2.13 7.41 -12.90
CA PHE A 274 2.32 8.79 -12.44
C PHE A 274 1.55 9.81 -13.28
N GLY A 275 1.31 9.53 -14.57
CA GLY A 275 0.42 10.34 -15.40
C GLY A 275 -1.01 10.31 -14.92
N ALA A 276 -1.54 9.12 -14.59
CA ALA A 276 -2.87 8.98 -14.00
C ALA A 276 -2.97 9.66 -12.63
N LEU A 277 -1.91 9.60 -11.82
CA LEU A 277 -1.84 10.30 -10.54
C LEU A 277 -1.85 11.82 -10.73
N ALA A 278 -1.05 12.34 -11.66
CA ALA A 278 -1.02 13.77 -12.00
C ALA A 278 -2.39 14.26 -12.47
N ASP A 279 -3.04 13.53 -13.39
CA ASP A 279 -4.36 13.84 -13.90
C ASP A 279 -5.43 13.84 -12.79
N SER A 280 -5.35 12.88 -11.86
CA SER A 280 -6.23 12.83 -10.69
C SER A 280 -6.05 14.06 -9.80
N LEU A 281 -4.82 14.42 -9.47
CA LEU A 281 -4.51 15.58 -8.62
C LEU A 281 -4.93 16.90 -9.27
N GLU A 282 -4.67 17.08 -10.55
CA GLU A 282 -4.95 18.32 -11.28
C GLU A 282 -6.46 18.52 -11.54
N ALA A 283 -7.17 17.46 -11.91
CA ALA A 283 -8.60 17.51 -12.23
C ALA A 283 -9.52 17.17 -11.05
N GLU A 284 -8.94 16.91 -9.87
CA GLU A 284 -9.63 16.39 -8.69
C GLU A 284 -10.48 15.15 -9.03
N SER A 285 -9.96 14.27 -9.90
CA SER A 285 -10.67 13.10 -10.42
C SER A 285 -10.26 11.80 -9.73
N VAL A 286 -10.97 10.69 -9.97
CA VAL A 286 -10.71 9.42 -9.30
C VAL A 286 -9.40 8.78 -9.78
N PHE A 287 -8.56 8.38 -8.83
CA PHE A 287 -7.37 7.53 -8.99
C PHE A 287 -7.67 6.13 -8.44
N MET A 288 -7.02 5.10 -8.99
CA MET A 288 -7.23 3.68 -8.60
C MET A 288 -8.73 3.35 -8.46
N THR A 289 -9.51 3.79 -9.44
CA THR A 289 -10.96 3.51 -9.59
C THR A 289 -11.89 4.21 -8.59
N TYR A 290 -11.45 4.56 -7.39
CA TYR A 290 -12.35 5.09 -6.35
C TYR A 290 -11.75 6.12 -5.38
N TYR A 291 -10.49 6.52 -5.53
CA TYR A 291 -9.89 7.52 -4.64
C TYR A 291 -9.88 8.90 -5.27
N ARG A 292 -10.61 9.85 -4.70
CA ARG A 292 -10.55 11.26 -5.11
C ARG A 292 -9.62 12.06 -4.19
N PRO A 293 -8.71 12.88 -4.74
CA PRO A 293 -7.86 13.72 -3.91
C PRO A 293 -8.66 14.90 -3.35
N VAL A 294 -8.40 15.24 -2.09
CA VAL A 294 -9.01 16.36 -1.38
C VAL A 294 -7.92 17.08 -0.60
N VAL A 295 -7.77 18.39 -0.81
CA VAL A 295 -6.81 19.19 -0.05
C VAL A 295 -7.52 19.92 1.08
N ARG A 296 -7.06 19.75 2.32
CA ARG A 296 -7.51 20.52 3.50
C ARG A 296 -6.28 20.98 4.26
N ASP A 297 -6.22 22.27 4.59
CA ASP A 297 -5.12 22.86 5.35
C ASP A 297 -3.73 22.46 4.79
N ARG A 298 -3.59 22.57 3.46
CA ARG A 298 -2.38 22.19 2.71
C ARG A 298 -1.94 20.73 2.86
N THR A 299 -2.83 19.87 3.32
CA THR A 299 -2.62 18.43 3.44
C THR A 299 -3.48 17.71 2.42
N LEU A 300 -2.89 16.75 1.71
CA LEU A 300 -3.59 15.88 0.77
C LEU A 300 -4.25 14.73 1.53
N PHE A 301 -5.54 14.54 1.28
CA PHE A 301 -6.34 13.41 1.72
C PHE A 301 -6.90 12.68 0.50
N TRP A 302 -7.18 11.39 0.66
CA TRP A 302 -7.82 10.58 -0.36
C TRP A 302 -9.17 10.10 0.14
N ASN A 303 -10.24 10.62 -0.46
CA ASN A 303 -11.59 10.18 -0.15
C ASN A 303 -11.95 9.00 -1.04
N ARG A 304 -12.41 7.91 -0.42
CA ARG A 304 -12.98 6.79 -1.14
C ARG A 304 -14.41 7.12 -1.57
N GLU A 305 -14.67 7.10 -2.87
CA GLU A 305 -16.03 7.25 -3.41
C GLU A 305 -16.77 5.90 -3.36
N PRO A 306 -18.09 5.91 -3.07
CA PRO A 306 -18.91 4.70 -3.20
C PRO A 306 -18.88 4.22 -4.65
N ARG A 307 -18.79 2.90 -4.85
CA ARG A 307 -18.93 2.30 -6.19
C ARG A 307 -20.33 2.65 -6.71
N SER A 308 -20.42 3.37 -7.83
CA SER A 308 -21.67 3.62 -8.57
C SER A 308 -22.10 2.40 -9.36
#